data_AF-A0A5U9VPF4-F1
#
_entry.id   AF-A0A5U9VPF4-F1
#
_cell.length_a   1.000
_cell.length_b   1.000
_cell.length_c   1.000
_cell.angle_alpha   90.00
_cell.angle_beta   90.00
_cell.angle_gamma   90.00
#
_symmetry.space_group_name_H-M   'P 1'
#
loop_
_entity.id
_entity.type
_entity.pdbx_description
1 polymer ?
#
loop_
_entity_poly.entity_id
_entity_poly.type
_entity_poly.pdbx_seq_one_letter_code
_entity_poly.pdbx_strand_id
1 'polypeptide(L)'
;MAKSRLIMNKAEQHKRLKILMTHAINEAVIAGVIPLTFRHRKMTSEGFTGITVCGKHTAINWKETEYDELRITIWWDYQPENITKLIIGRPENLKLLLPDVDRNAFRLVVGACASFYFDYKHKGILSDRGKEFFSVYVRESTAGDIDKMGEVKPFCYSISELVRPLRRIVSPAGGRYG
;
A
#
# COMPACT_ATOMS: atom_id res chain seq x y z
N MET A 1 -21.48 -5.40 30.62
CA MET A 1 -20.07 -5.72 30.36
C MET A 1 -19.60 -4.87 29.18
N ALA A 2 -18.84 -3.80 29.44
CA ALA A 2 -18.27 -2.98 28.38
C ALA A 2 -17.11 -3.78 27.74
N LYS A 3 -17.21 -4.13 26.45
CA LYS A 3 -16.07 -4.63 25.69
C LYS A 3 -15.01 -3.53 25.74
N SER A 4 -13.92 -3.79 26.46
CA SER A 4 -12.70 -2.99 26.38
C SER A 4 -12.30 -2.94 24.91
N ARG A 5 -12.43 -1.76 24.31
CA ARG A 5 -12.03 -1.49 22.92
C ARG A 5 -10.51 -1.51 22.91
N LEU A 6 -9.93 -2.67 22.59
CA LEU A 6 -8.49 -2.85 22.49
C LEU A 6 -7.97 -1.99 21.34
N ILE A 7 -7.53 -0.78 21.68
CA ILE A 7 -6.78 0.07 20.75
C ILE A 7 -5.53 -0.73 20.36
N MET A 8 -5.49 -1.16 19.11
CA MET A 8 -4.40 -1.96 18.57
C MET A 8 -3.06 -1.24 18.75
N ASN A 9 -2.07 -1.92 19.33
CA ASN A 9 -0.72 -1.37 19.46
C ASN A 9 -0.10 -1.17 18.06
N LYS A 10 0.60 -0.06 17.84
CA LYS A 10 1.29 0.27 16.58
C LYS A 10 2.25 -0.82 16.12
N ALA A 11 2.95 -1.48 17.04
CA ALA A 11 3.88 -2.57 16.72
C ALA A 11 3.13 -3.78 16.13
N GLU A 12 1.99 -4.14 16.71
CA GLU A 12 1.17 -5.25 16.24
C GLU A 12 0.55 -4.93 14.87
N GLN A 13 0.08 -3.70 14.69
CA GLN A 13 -0.43 -3.25 13.40
C GLN A 13 0.65 -3.32 12.31
N HIS A 14 1.88 -2.89 12.63
CA HIS A 14 2.99 -2.97 11.70
C HIS A 14 3.37 -4.42 11.37
N LYS A 15 3.40 -5.32 12.37
CA LYS A 15 3.65 -6.76 12.16
C LYS A 15 2.60 -7.37 11.21
N ARG A 16 1.31 -7.14 11.48
CA ARG A 16 0.20 -7.59 10.62
C ARG A 16 0.34 -7.07 9.20
N LEU A 17 0.62 -5.78 9.03
CA LEU A 17 0.83 -5.19 7.72
C LEU A 17 2.02 -5.81 7.00
N LYS A 18 3.13 -6.09 7.69
CA LYS A 18 4.29 -6.72 7.07
C LYS A 18 3.94 -8.11 6.51
N ILE A 19 3.20 -8.92 7.27
CA ILE A 19 2.71 -10.23 6.81
C ILE A 19 1.84 -10.06 5.56
N LEU A 20 0.79 -9.24 5.68
CA LEU A 20 -0.17 -9.01 4.60
C LEU A 20 0.49 -8.47 3.32
N MET A 21 1.34 -7.45 3.46
CA MET A 21 1.99 -6.81 2.31
C MET A 21 2.96 -7.77 1.64
N THR A 22 3.66 -8.63 2.38
CA THR A 22 4.53 -9.63 1.76
C THR A 22 3.72 -10.64 0.94
N HIS A 23 2.58 -11.11 1.45
CA HIS A 23 1.65 -11.93 0.67
C HIS A 23 1.18 -11.20 -0.60
N ALA A 24 0.69 -9.98 -0.45
CA ALA A 24 0.12 -9.24 -1.58
C ALA A 24 1.17 -8.93 -2.67
N ILE A 25 2.40 -8.60 -2.28
CA ILE A 25 3.49 -8.32 -3.22
C ILE A 25 3.97 -9.60 -3.90
N ASN A 26 4.08 -10.71 -3.17
CA ASN A 26 4.38 -12.01 -3.77
C ASN A 26 3.37 -12.38 -4.86
N GLU A 27 2.07 -12.29 -4.55
CA GLU A 27 1.01 -12.56 -5.53
C GLU A 27 1.07 -11.61 -6.72
N ALA A 28 1.30 -10.31 -6.47
CA ALA A 28 1.43 -9.31 -7.53
C ALA A 28 2.64 -9.56 -8.44
N VAL A 29 3.75 -10.02 -7.88
CA VAL A 29 4.95 -10.40 -8.63
C VAL A 29 4.70 -11.66 -9.46
N ILE A 30 4.10 -12.69 -8.87
CA ILE A 30 3.78 -13.96 -9.54
C ILE A 30 2.80 -13.73 -10.70
N ALA A 31 1.80 -12.88 -10.48
CA ALA A 31 0.83 -12.48 -11.51
C ALA A 31 1.42 -11.54 -12.58
N GLY A 32 2.67 -11.07 -12.41
CA GLY A 32 3.31 -10.14 -13.34
C GLY A 32 2.80 -8.71 -13.27
N VAL A 33 2.00 -8.37 -12.25
CA VAL A 33 1.51 -7.00 -11.99
C VAL A 33 2.66 -6.09 -11.57
N ILE A 34 3.55 -6.57 -10.68
CA ILE A 34 4.78 -5.87 -10.31
C ILE A 34 5.93 -6.56 -11.05
N PRO A 35 6.45 -5.98 -12.15
CA PRO A 35 7.48 -6.64 -12.94
C PRO A 35 8.84 -6.58 -12.22
N LEU A 36 9.44 -7.75 -11.99
CA LEU A 36 10.79 -7.86 -11.42
C LEU A 36 11.92 -7.60 -12.43
N THR A 37 11.60 -7.34 -13.70
CA THR A 37 12.62 -7.11 -14.73
C THR A 37 12.29 -5.89 -15.57
N PHE A 38 13.31 -5.03 -15.75
CA PHE A 38 13.23 -3.78 -16.51
C PHE A 38 12.86 -3.99 -17.99
N ARG A 39 13.14 -5.18 -18.55
CA ARG A 39 12.92 -5.50 -19.97
C ARG A 39 11.45 -5.50 -20.37
N HIS A 40 10.51 -5.32 -19.45
CA HIS A 40 9.08 -5.27 -19.74
C HIS A 40 8.47 -3.93 -19.29
N ARG A 41 8.98 -2.80 -19.81
CA ARG A 41 8.32 -1.48 -19.81
C ARG A 41 7.01 -1.50 -20.63
N LYS A 42 6.10 -2.43 -20.30
CA LYS A 42 4.68 -2.39 -20.69
C LYS A 42 3.81 -1.80 -19.57
N MET A 43 4.41 -1.51 -18.42
CA MET A 43 3.71 -0.87 -17.31
C MET A 43 3.61 0.63 -17.59
N THR A 44 2.40 1.17 -17.51
CA THR A 44 2.12 2.60 -17.64
C THR A 44 2.70 3.36 -16.44
N SER A 45 2.98 4.66 -16.63
CA SER A 45 3.51 5.55 -15.57
C SER A 45 2.57 5.64 -14.36
N GLU A 46 1.28 5.34 -14.53
CA GLU A 46 0.34 5.11 -13.45
C GLU A 46 -0.67 4.04 -13.86
N GLY A 47 -1.24 3.34 -12.90
CA GLY A 47 -2.25 2.34 -13.19
C GLY A 47 -2.84 1.67 -11.97
N PHE A 48 -3.80 0.81 -12.27
CA PHE A 48 -4.60 0.09 -11.29
C PHE A 48 -4.90 -1.32 -11.80
N THR A 49 -4.86 -2.29 -10.90
CA THR A 49 -5.37 -3.64 -11.16
C THR A 49 -5.94 -4.29 -9.91
N GLY A 50 -6.77 -5.31 -10.11
CA GLY A 50 -7.32 -6.16 -9.06
C GLY A 50 -6.69 -7.55 -9.11
N ILE A 51 -6.34 -8.09 -7.94
CA ILE A 51 -5.93 -9.48 -7.74
C ILE A 51 -6.64 -10.07 -6.52
N THR A 52 -6.48 -11.36 -6.29
CA THR A 52 -6.95 -12.03 -5.07
C THR A 52 -5.76 -12.37 -4.18
N VAL A 53 -5.79 -11.90 -2.93
CA VAL A 53 -4.75 -12.21 -1.94
C VAL A 53 -5.43 -12.84 -0.73
N CYS A 54 -5.03 -14.08 -0.40
CA CYS A 54 -5.61 -14.85 0.70
C CYS A 54 -7.15 -14.90 0.66
N GLY A 55 -7.73 -15.10 -0.54
CA GLY A 55 -9.18 -15.20 -0.74
C GLY A 55 -9.94 -13.87 -0.69
N LYS A 56 -9.24 -12.72 -0.60
CA LYS A 56 -9.86 -11.41 -0.61
C LYS A 56 -9.49 -10.61 -1.85
N HIS A 57 -10.47 -9.90 -2.41
CA HIS A 57 -10.23 -8.96 -3.49
C HIS A 57 -9.27 -7.86 -3.02
N THR A 58 -8.23 -7.63 -3.81
CA THR A 58 -7.12 -6.76 -3.47
C THR A 58 -6.81 -5.86 -4.65
N ALA A 59 -6.88 -4.56 -4.40
CA ALA A 59 -6.56 -3.53 -5.38
C ALA A 59 -5.08 -3.15 -5.26
N ILE A 60 -4.40 -3.06 -6.40
CA ILE A 60 -3.02 -2.60 -6.50
C ILE A 60 -2.99 -1.38 -7.42
N ASN A 61 -2.53 -0.27 -6.87
CA ASN A 61 -2.32 0.98 -7.57
C ASN A 61 -0.83 1.26 -7.66
N TRP A 62 -0.38 1.83 -8.77
CA TRP A 62 1.00 2.28 -8.90
C TRP A 62 1.09 3.63 -9.58
N LYS A 63 2.16 4.35 -9.23
CA LYS A 63 2.54 5.59 -9.88
C LYS A 63 4.07 5.71 -9.90
N GLU A 64 4.62 5.99 -11.06
CA GLU A 64 6.04 6.25 -11.29
C GLU A 64 6.44 7.55 -10.60
N THR A 65 7.59 7.51 -9.95
CA THR A 65 8.23 8.67 -9.34
C THR A 65 9.33 9.18 -10.26
N GLU A 66 9.85 10.36 -9.97
CA GLU A 66 10.95 10.97 -10.73
C GLU A 66 12.30 10.23 -10.58
N TYR A 67 12.35 9.15 -9.78
CA TYR A 67 13.58 8.46 -9.40
C TYR A 67 13.67 7.01 -9.93
N ASP A 68 12.97 6.67 -11.02
CA ASP A 68 12.86 5.30 -11.53
C ASP A 68 12.28 4.30 -10.50
N GLU A 69 11.49 4.80 -9.54
CA GLU A 69 10.79 4.00 -8.52
C GLU A 69 9.29 4.00 -8.84
N LEU A 70 8.57 2.94 -8.46
CA LEU A 70 7.11 2.99 -8.38
C LEU A 70 6.69 3.18 -6.93
N ARG A 71 5.83 4.16 -6.69
CA ARG A 71 4.98 4.17 -5.49
C ARG A 71 3.84 3.20 -5.72
N ILE A 72 3.83 2.12 -4.96
CA ILE A 72 2.77 1.10 -5.00
C ILE A 72 1.88 1.29 -3.78
N THR A 73 0.57 1.14 -3.96
CA THR A 73 -0.43 1.15 -2.88
C THR A 73 -1.34 -0.06 -3.02
N ILE A 74 -1.42 -0.84 -1.95
CA ILE A 74 -2.21 -2.07 -1.89
C ILE A 74 -3.39 -1.85 -0.97
N TRP A 75 -4.59 -2.18 -1.44
CA TRP A 75 -5.83 -2.18 -0.69
C TRP A 75 -6.38 -3.59 -0.61
N TRP A 76 -6.33 -4.19 0.58
CA TRP A 76 -6.76 -5.55 0.83
C TRP A 76 -8.16 -5.62 1.45
N ASP A 77 -8.90 -6.69 1.14
CA ASP A 77 -10.34 -6.81 1.43
C ASP A 77 -11.09 -5.59 0.87
N TYR A 78 -10.76 -5.26 -0.38
CA TYR A 78 -11.29 -4.13 -1.12
C TYR A 78 -12.67 -4.47 -1.69
N GLN A 79 -13.69 -3.74 -1.26
CA GLN A 79 -15.10 -3.95 -1.58
C GLN A 79 -15.61 -2.78 -2.44
N PRO A 80 -15.30 -2.77 -3.77
CA PRO A 80 -15.64 -1.66 -4.65
C PRO A 80 -17.16 -1.39 -4.72
N GLU A 81 -18.01 -2.36 -4.42
CA GLU A 81 -19.46 -2.22 -4.39
C GLU A 81 -19.92 -1.23 -3.30
N ASN A 82 -19.15 -1.12 -2.21
CA ASN A 82 -19.42 -0.15 -1.16
C ASN A 82 -19.03 1.27 -1.54
N ILE A 83 -18.33 1.47 -2.66
CA ILE A 83 -18.00 2.80 -3.16
C ILE A 83 -19.25 3.54 -3.61
N THR A 84 -20.25 2.85 -4.18
CA THR A 84 -21.53 3.48 -4.53
C THR A 84 -22.22 4.09 -3.30
N LYS A 85 -22.01 3.51 -2.11
CA LYS A 85 -22.50 4.06 -0.83
C LYS A 85 -21.74 5.33 -0.41
N LEU A 86 -20.54 5.56 -0.94
CA LEU A 86 -19.75 6.79 -0.77
C LEU A 86 -20.05 7.85 -1.84
N ILE A 87 -20.50 7.45 -3.04
CA ILE A 87 -20.76 8.31 -4.21
C ILE A 87 -22.23 8.75 -4.29
N ILE A 88 -22.86 9.16 -3.19
CA ILE A 88 -24.13 9.92 -3.31
C ILE A 88 -23.81 11.37 -3.74
N GLY A 89 -22.85 11.56 -4.66
CA GLY A 89 -22.20 12.85 -4.92
C GLY A 89 -21.51 12.99 -6.27
N ARG A 90 -20.36 12.33 -6.53
CA ARG A 90 -19.57 12.50 -7.79
C ARG A 90 -18.71 11.27 -8.15
N PRO A 91 -18.95 10.58 -9.28
CA PRO A 91 -18.23 9.35 -9.69
C PRO A 91 -16.79 9.56 -10.19
N GLU A 92 -16.43 10.80 -10.49
CA GLU A 92 -15.20 11.17 -11.22
C GLU A 92 -13.93 11.06 -10.38
N ASN A 93 -14.08 11.03 -9.05
CA ASN A 93 -12.99 10.98 -8.08
C ASN A 93 -12.39 9.57 -7.90
N LEU A 94 -12.99 8.53 -8.50
CA LEU A 94 -12.56 7.14 -8.33
C LEU A 94 -11.32 6.75 -9.13
N LYS A 95 -11.04 7.43 -10.24
CA LYS A 95 -9.94 7.08 -11.15
C LYS A 95 -8.55 7.30 -10.53
N LEU A 96 -8.47 8.02 -9.41
CA LEU A 96 -7.23 8.48 -8.79
C LEU A 96 -7.33 8.45 -7.26
N LEU A 97 -8.00 7.46 -6.68
CA LEU A 97 -8.04 7.32 -5.22
C LEU A 97 -6.64 6.89 -4.69
N LEU A 98 -5.75 7.87 -4.66
CA LEU A 98 -4.68 7.98 -3.69
C LEU A 98 -5.32 7.95 -2.28
N PRO A 99 -4.55 7.69 -1.21
CA PRO A 99 -5.07 7.60 0.16
C PRO A 99 -5.48 8.96 0.77
N ASP A 100 -6.20 9.81 0.02
CA ASP A 100 -6.87 11.04 0.46
C ASP A 100 -8.39 10.87 0.61
N VAL A 101 -8.88 9.63 0.57
CA VAL A 101 -10.26 9.31 0.95
C VAL A 101 -10.42 9.57 2.45
N ASP A 102 -11.48 10.29 2.83
CA ASP A 102 -11.89 10.46 4.22
C ASP A 102 -11.82 9.10 4.96
N ARG A 103 -11.12 9.07 6.11
CA ARG A 103 -10.87 7.81 6.84
C ARG A 103 -12.16 7.07 7.23
N ASN A 104 -13.28 7.77 7.41
CA ASN A 104 -14.56 7.15 7.75
C ASN A 104 -15.24 6.51 6.54
N ALA A 105 -14.97 7.03 5.34
CA ALA A 105 -15.36 6.39 4.09
C ALA A 105 -14.44 5.20 3.78
N PHE A 106 -13.14 5.34 4.03
CA PHE A 106 -12.12 4.31 3.75
C PHE A 106 -12.40 2.98 4.47
N ARG A 107 -12.83 3.02 5.73
CA ARG A 107 -13.18 1.81 6.52
C ARG A 107 -14.32 0.98 5.94
N LEU A 108 -15.17 1.57 5.10
CA LEU A 108 -16.32 0.88 4.49
C LEU A 108 -15.90 0.06 3.26
N VAL A 109 -14.76 0.40 2.67
CA VAL A 109 -14.35 -0.11 1.36
C VAL A 109 -13.06 -0.93 1.46
N VAL A 110 -12.20 -0.67 2.45
CA VAL A 110 -10.89 -1.31 2.57
C VAL A 110 -10.73 -1.96 3.96
N GLY A 111 -10.25 -3.20 3.99
CA GLY A 111 -9.88 -3.89 5.23
C GLY A 111 -8.48 -3.53 5.71
N ALA A 112 -7.50 -3.44 4.81
CA ALA A 112 -6.17 -2.95 5.15
C ALA A 112 -5.49 -2.26 3.97
N CYS A 113 -4.61 -1.31 4.25
CA CYS A 113 -3.89 -0.55 3.23
C CYS A 113 -2.46 -0.25 3.67
N ALA A 114 -1.54 -0.29 2.71
CA ALA A 114 -0.24 0.35 2.83
C ALA A 114 0.27 0.78 1.46
N SER A 115 1.15 1.78 1.48
CA SER A 115 1.98 2.18 0.35
C SER A 115 3.44 1.86 0.63
N PHE A 116 4.21 1.61 -0.42
CA PHE A 116 5.67 1.44 -0.37
C PHE A 116 6.30 1.91 -1.68
N TYR A 117 7.60 2.13 -1.66
CA TYR A 117 8.38 2.38 -2.87
C TYR A 117 9.04 1.09 -3.33
N PHE A 118 8.93 0.80 -4.61
CA PHE A 118 9.56 -0.34 -5.26
C PHE A 118 10.61 0.15 -6.26
N ASP A 119 11.84 -0.32 -6.06
CA ASP A 119 12.98 -0.05 -6.92
C ASP A 119 13.16 -1.20 -7.91
N TYR A 120 13.03 -0.89 -9.20
CA TYR A 120 13.18 -1.87 -10.29
C TYR A 120 14.63 -2.26 -10.54
N LYS A 121 15.56 -1.33 -10.33
CA LYS A 121 16.96 -1.54 -10.59
C LYS A 121 17.53 -2.56 -9.63
N HIS A 122 17.15 -2.46 -8.36
CA HIS A 122 17.58 -3.37 -7.31
C HIS A 122 16.56 -4.45 -6.96
N LYS A 123 15.39 -4.45 -7.62
CA LYS A 123 14.29 -5.41 -7.43
C LYS A 123 13.91 -5.53 -5.97
N GLY A 124 13.56 -4.41 -5.35
CA GLY A 124 13.34 -4.41 -3.91
C GLY A 124 12.40 -3.33 -3.41
N ILE A 125 11.86 -3.59 -2.23
CA ILE A 125 11.13 -2.61 -1.44
C ILE A 125 12.14 -1.75 -0.70
N LEU A 126 11.92 -0.44 -0.76
CA LEU A 126 12.75 0.54 -0.09
C LEU A 126 12.28 0.75 1.36
N SER A 127 13.19 0.56 2.32
CA SER A 127 12.96 0.76 3.75
C SER A 127 13.68 2.01 4.26
N ASP A 128 12.99 2.90 4.98
CA ASP A 128 13.62 4.02 5.70
C ASP A 128 13.72 3.71 7.20
N ARG A 129 14.90 3.30 7.68
CA ARG A 129 15.15 2.95 9.10
C ARG A 129 14.21 1.86 9.61
N GLY A 130 14.09 0.78 8.85
CA GLY A 130 13.17 -0.33 9.15
C GLY A 130 11.69 0.00 8.95
N LYS A 131 11.37 1.04 8.17
CA LYS A 131 9.99 1.39 7.80
C LYS A 131 9.82 1.25 6.30
N GLU A 132 9.35 0.09 5.88
CA GLU A 132 9.07 -0.24 4.48
C GLU A 132 7.74 0.34 4.00
N PHE A 133 6.80 0.54 4.93
CA PHE A 133 5.41 0.87 4.62
C PHE A 133 4.99 2.22 5.21
N PHE A 134 4.26 3.00 4.41
CA PHE A 134 3.65 4.27 4.79
C PHE A 134 2.18 4.34 4.33
N SER A 135 1.46 5.41 4.69
CA SER A 135 0.01 5.53 4.42
C SER A 135 -0.77 4.28 4.87
N VAL A 136 -0.49 3.84 6.10
CA VAL A 136 -0.94 2.55 6.63
C VAL A 136 -2.31 2.61 7.29
N TYR A 137 -3.12 1.58 7.10
CA TYR A 137 -4.44 1.41 7.72
C TYR A 137 -4.77 -0.07 7.90
N VAL A 138 -5.38 -0.43 9.03
CA VAL A 138 -5.96 -1.76 9.25
C VAL A 138 -7.31 -1.58 9.94
N ARG A 139 -8.36 -2.16 9.37
CA ARG A 139 -9.70 -2.24 9.94
C ARG A 139 -9.70 -3.28 11.05
N GLU A 140 -10.23 -2.90 12.21
CA GLU A 140 -10.24 -3.75 13.40
C GLU A 140 -10.90 -5.12 13.14
N SER A 141 -12.00 -5.15 12.36
CA SER A 141 -12.72 -6.38 12.05
C SER A 141 -11.96 -7.36 11.16
N THR A 142 -10.91 -6.92 10.47
CA THR A 142 -10.13 -7.77 9.57
C THR A 142 -8.76 -8.15 10.14
N ALA A 143 -8.39 -7.61 11.30
CA ALA A 143 -7.12 -7.90 11.95
C ALA A 143 -6.95 -9.40 12.25
N GLY A 144 -8.01 -10.04 12.73
CA GLY A 144 -8.00 -11.48 13.02
C GLY A 144 -7.89 -12.38 11.78
N ASP A 145 -8.21 -11.86 10.58
CA ASP A 145 -7.99 -12.61 9.34
C ASP A 145 -6.52 -12.52 8.90
N ILE A 146 -5.86 -11.40 9.17
CA ILE A 146 -4.42 -11.25 8.95
C ILE A 146 -3.63 -12.13 9.92
N ASP A 147 -4.08 -12.26 11.18
CA ASP A 147 -3.43 -13.11 12.19
C ASP A 147 -3.42 -14.60 11.81
N LYS A 148 -4.38 -15.03 10.99
CA LYS A 148 -4.45 -16.40 10.46
C LYS A 148 -3.50 -16.62 9.28
N MET A 149 -2.94 -15.55 8.71
CA MET A 149 -1.96 -15.65 7.63
C MET A 149 -0.62 -16.11 8.23
N GLY A 150 -0.05 -17.16 7.66
CA GLY A 150 1.33 -17.56 7.99
C GLY A 150 2.32 -16.53 7.47
N GLU A 151 3.47 -16.38 8.15
CA GLU A 151 4.55 -15.55 7.64
C GLU A 151 5.12 -16.15 6.35
N VAL A 152 5.39 -15.30 5.36
CA VAL A 152 6.01 -15.68 4.09
C VAL A 152 7.24 -14.83 3.83
N LYS A 153 8.15 -15.35 3.01
CA LYS A 153 9.33 -14.61 2.56
C LYS A 153 9.06 -13.89 1.24
N PRO A 154 9.72 -12.75 0.99
CA PRO A 154 9.76 -12.12 -0.33
C PRO A 154 10.09 -13.11 -1.47
N PHE A 155 9.28 -13.10 -2.51
CA PHE A 155 9.46 -13.94 -3.70
C PHE A 155 10.26 -13.19 -4.77
N CYS A 156 11.54 -13.49 -4.89
CA CYS A 156 12.45 -12.94 -5.89
C CYS A 156 12.67 -11.41 -5.85
N TYR A 157 12.30 -10.75 -4.76
CA TYR A 157 12.65 -9.36 -4.44
C TYR A 157 13.30 -9.27 -3.05
N SER A 158 14.03 -8.18 -2.78
CA SER A 158 14.60 -7.89 -1.46
C SER A 158 13.83 -6.79 -0.73
N ILE A 159 13.95 -6.75 0.59
CA ILE A 159 13.65 -5.55 1.37
C ILE A 159 15.00 -4.95 1.74
N SER A 160 15.28 -3.75 1.27
CA SER A 160 16.59 -3.13 1.40
C SER A 160 16.47 -1.82 2.17
N GLU A 161 17.32 -1.65 3.18
CA GLU A 161 17.51 -0.35 3.81
C GLU A 161 18.00 0.64 2.76
N LEU A 162 17.32 1.78 2.69
CA LEU A 162 17.66 2.86 1.81
C LEU A 162 19.08 3.35 2.08
N VAL A 163 19.98 3.15 1.13
CA VAL A 163 21.12 4.05 0.94
C VAL A 163 20.69 5.08 -0.10
N ARG A 164 19.75 5.98 0.25
CA ARG A 164 19.38 7.07 -0.67
C ARG A 164 20.59 7.98 -0.89
N PRO A 165 21.09 8.17 -2.13
CA PRO A 165 21.83 9.38 -2.43
C PRO A 165 20.82 10.54 -2.51
N LEU A 166 20.96 11.52 -1.61
CA LEU A 166 20.51 12.92 -1.77
C LEU A 166 18.98 13.17 -1.88
N ARG A 167 18.35 13.63 -0.80
CA ARG A 167 18.28 15.04 -0.36
C ARG A 167 17.24 15.12 0.75
N ARG A 168 17.60 15.72 1.88
CA ARG A 168 16.61 16.43 2.71
C ARG A 168 15.88 17.36 1.74
N ILE A 169 14.60 17.10 1.48
CA ILE A 169 13.72 18.21 1.10
C ILE A 169 13.75 19.09 2.35
N VAL A 170 14.62 20.10 2.32
CA VAL A 170 14.35 21.35 3.00
C VAL A 170 13.01 21.77 2.43
N SER A 171 11.93 21.62 3.20
CA SER A 171 10.71 22.35 2.91
C SER A 171 11.14 23.80 2.68
N PRO A 172 10.75 24.47 1.58
CA PRO A 172 11.01 25.89 1.49
C PRO A 172 10.35 26.50 2.72
N ALA A 173 11.16 27.05 3.62
CA ALA A 173 10.67 27.85 4.72
C ALA A 173 9.79 28.93 4.09
N GLY A 174 8.55 29.03 4.57
CA GLY A 174 7.52 29.86 3.97
C GLY A 174 8.07 31.25 3.64
N GLY A 175 8.03 31.59 2.35
CA GLY A 175 8.22 32.95 1.91
C GLY A 175 7.14 33.81 2.54
N ARG A 176 7.51 34.61 3.54
CA ARG A 176 6.75 35.80 3.89
C ARG A 176 7.09 36.83 2.82
N TYR A 177 6.12 37.11 1.96
CA TYR A 177 6.09 38.39 1.27
C TYR A 177 5.88 39.47 2.34
N GLY A 178 6.88 40.33 2.48
CA GLY A 178 6.78 41.62 3.14
C GLY A 178 6.72 42.72 2.08
#